data_AF-A0A180GM28-F1
#
_entry.id   AF-A0A180GM28-F1
#
_cell.length_a   1.000
_cell.length_b   1.000
_cell.length_c   1.000
_cell.angle_alpha   90.00
_cell.angle_beta   90.00
_cell.angle_gamma   90.00
#
_symmetry.space_group_name_H-M   'P 1'
#
loop_
_entity.id
_entity.type
_entity.pdbx_description
1 polymer ?
#
loop_
_entity_poly.entity_id
_entity_poly.type
_entity_poly.pdbx_seq_one_letter_code
_entity_poly.pdbx_strand_id
1 'polypeptide(L)'
;MVIKPVNGLKSKPQILDKILKQLDWRERQYLIPAPRPLPLATWASFFHSSKRKTNPSKEQPYPVPTNAEINKYKKASVVIHTPPGFTALDSISALEITSKINNVFISINASVKSQIIEASGITLLPSKDLKIYVNTREQARWLLTNKHIWTELVYSKLKTFPSQFGVILHTIPTKFSPENPAHLQELGKQNQIDPSLIQSAQWLGHTVSNGKKNGLLVPQLLSKDVTHCQQWATPE
;
A
#
# COMPACT_ATOMS: atom_id res chain seq x y z
N MET A 1 -31.14 10.77 -45.11
CA MET A 1 -30.43 9.86 -44.18
C MET A 1 -30.27 10.61 -42.86
N VAL A 2 -31.00 10.19 -41.83
CA VAL A 2 -31.25 10.97 -40.60
C VAL A 2 -30.16 10.68 -39.56
N ILE A 3 -29.50 11.73 -39.08
CA ILE A 3 -28.50 11.68 -38.02
C ILE A 3 -29.23 11.49 -36.67
N LYS A 4 -28.89 10.44 -35.93
CA LYS A 4 -29.31 10.26 -34.52
C LYS A 4 -28.28 10.91 -33.60
N PRO A 5 -28.67 11.71 -32.59
CA PRO A 5 -27.75 12.19 -31.57
C PRO A 5 -27.55 11.13 -30.47
N VAL A 6 -26.29 10.91 -30.08
CA VAL A 6 -25.90 10.09 -28.94
C VAL A 6 -26.00 10.94 -27.66
N ASN A 7 -26.98 10.63 -26.83
CA ASN A 7 -27.11 11.16 -25.48
C ASN A 7 -26.15 10.42 -24.55
N GLY A 8 -25.16 11.13 -23.99
CA GLY A 8 -24.15 10.50 -23.14
C GLY A 8 -23.42 11.46 -22.20
N LEU A 9 -24.08 12.51 -21.70
CA LEU A 9 -23.58 13.33 -20.60
C LEU A 9 -24.40 13.01 -19.34
N LYS A 10 -23.91 12.08 -18.51
CA LYS A 10 -24.38 11.99 -17.11
C LYS A 10 -23.92 13.26 -16.41
N SER A 11 -24.81 14.23 -16.44
CA SER A 11 -24.63 15.61 -16.00
C SER A 11 -24.41 15.67 -14.49
N LYS A 12 -23.39 16.45 -14.08
CA LYS A 12 -23.09 16.95 -12.73
C LYS A 12 -24.28 17.15 -11.75
N PRO A 13 -25.50 17.58 -12.15
CA PRO A 13 -26.68 17.65 -11.27
C PRO A 13 -27.01 16.37 -10.50
N GLN A 14 -26.80 15.16 -11.06
CA GLN A 14 -27.19 13.92 -10.36
C GLN A 14 -26.37 13.64 -9.09
N ILE A 15 -25.12 14.12 -9.05
CA ILE A 15 -24.26 13.97 -7.87
C ILE A 15 -24.66 14.98 -6.80
N LEU A 16 -24.95 16.22 -7.20
CA LEU A 16 -25.40 17.27 -6.31
C LEU A 16 -26.76 16.93 -5.67
N ASP A 17 -27.70 16.36 -6.42
CA ASP A 17 -29.01 15.93 -5.92
C ASP A 17 -28.89 14.80 -4.88
N LYS A 18 -27.92 13.90 -5.05
CA LYS A 18 -27.64 12.85 -4.06
C LYS A 18 -27.08 13.41 -2.76
N ILE A 19 -26.20 14.41 -2.86
CA ILE A 19 -25.63 15.09 -1.69
C ILE A 19 -26.74 15.86 -0.96
N LEU A 20 -27.58 16.59 -1.69
CA LEU A 20 -28.68 17.37 -1.12
C LEU A 20 -29.71 16.47 -0.40
N LYS A 21 -30.07 15.32 -1.01
CA LYS A 21 -30.96 14.34 -0.38
C LYS A 21 -30.38 13.73 0.89
N GLN A 22 -29.07 13.51 0.97
CA GLN A 22 -28.44 13.00 2.20
C GLN A 22 -28.41 14.03 3.32
N LEU A 23 -28.21 15.32 2.99
CA LEU A 23 -28.23 16.40 3.97
C LEU A 23 -29.63 16.57 4.57
N ASP A 24 -30.68 16.58 3.72
CA ASP A 24 -32.08 16.67 4.16
C ASP A 24 -32.51 15.44 5.00
N TRP A 25 -32.05 14.24 4.64
CA TRP A 25 -32.30 13.03 5.46
C TRP A 25 -31.68 13.16 6.87
N ARG A 26 -30.44 13.66 6.98
CA ARG A 26 -29.81 13.85 8.30
C ARG A 26 -30.55 14.87 9.14
N GLU A 27 -30.93 16.01 8.56
CA GLU A 27 -31.61 17.09 9.28
C GLU A 27 -32.95 16.64 9.89
N ARG A 28 -33.70 15.80 9.16
CA ARG A 28 -35.00 15.26 9.64
C ARG A 28 -34.89 14.27 10.79
N GLN A 29 -33.71 13.67 11.03
CA GLN A 29 -33.52 12.76 12.18
C GLN A 29 -33.40 13.51 13.52
N TYR A 30 -33.25 14.85 13.50
CA TYR A 30 -33.10 15.69 14.70
C TYR A 30 -34.41 16.32 15.19
N LEU A 31 -35.55 16.07 14.53
CA LEU A 31 -36.85 16.65 14.89
C LEU A 31 -37.66 15.85 15.93
N ILE A 32 -37.05 14.89 16.62
CA ILE A 32 -37.69 14.20 17.76
C ILE A 32 -37.42 15.03 19.03
N PRO A 33 -38.42 15.66 19.67
CA PRO A 33 -38.19 16.50 20.85
C PRO A 33 -37.83 15.63 22.06
N ALA A 34 -36.68 15.89 22.68
CA ALA A 34 -36.34 15.32 23.98
C ALA A 34 -37.18 15.98 25.11
N PRO A 35 -37.52 15.27 26.21
CA PRO A 35 -38.28 15.83 27.31
C PRO A 35 -37.49 16.93 28.06
N ARG A 36 -38.17 18.00 28.47
CA ARG A 36 -37.57 19.13 29.22
C ARG A 36 -37.15 18.73 30.64
N PRO A 37 -36.00 19.20 31.16
CA PRO A 37 -35.71 19.20 32.60
C PRO A 37 -36.28 20.44 33.32
N LEU A 38 -36.77 20.24 34.54
CA LEU A 38 -37.22 21.25 35.52
C LEU A 38 -36.02 21.98 36.21
N PRO A 39 -36.23 23.14 36.87
CA PRO A 39 -35.25 24.21 36.97
C PRO A 39 -34.18 24.05 38.07
N LEU A 40 -33.08 24.77 37.84
CA LEU A 40 -31.88 24.97 38.67
C LEU A 40 -32.18 25.24 40.16
N ALA A 41 -31.49 24.52 41.05
CA ALA A 41 -31.33 24.90 42.45
C ALA A 41 -29.83 25.02 42.81
N THR A 42 -29.45 26.27 43.06
CA THR A 42 -28.64 26.75 44.19
C THR A 42 -27.22 26.20 44.38
N TRP A 43 -26.26 27.04 44.00
CA TRP A 43 -24.85 26.92 44.32
C TRP A 43 -24.60 27.18 45.81
N ALA A 44 -24.40 26.13 46.61
CA ALA A 44 -23.50 26.10 47.77
C ALA A 44 -23.66 24.78 48.54
N SER A 45 -22.61 23.93 48.57
CA SER A 45 -22.03 23.41 49.83
C SER A 45 -20.99 22.27 49.62
N PHE A 46 -19.74 22.60 49.94
CA PHE A 46 -18.75 21.84 50.73
C PHE A 46 -18.34 20.39 50.37
N PHE A 47 -17.13 20.30 49.78
CA PHE A 47 -15.93 19.54 50.18
C PHE A 47 -15.93 18.06 50.62
N HIS A 48 -14.99 17.33 49.97
CA HIS A 48 -14.17 16.17 50.34
C HIS A 48 -14.80 14.79 50.62
N SER A 49 -14.62 13.85 49.67
CA SER A 49 -13.85 12.62 49.86
C SER A 49 -13.84 11.74 48.59
N SER A 50 -12.77 10.96 48.48
CA SER A 50 -12.37 10.09 47.36
C SER A 50 -13.50 9.34 46.64
N LYS A 51 -13.53 9.48 45.30
CA LYS A 51 -13.84 8.41 44.32
C LYS A 51 -13.64 8.96 42.90
N ARG A 52 -13.06 8.12 42.04
CA ARG A 52 -12.81 8.36 40.59
C ARG A 52 -13.95 9.18 39.97
N LYS A 53 -13.63 10.36 39.43
CA LYS A 53 -14.52 11.10 38.55
C LYS A 53 -13.86 11.27 37.20
N THR A 54 -14.32 10.43 36.28
CA THR A 54 -14.33 10.67 34.84
C THR A 54 -14.72 12.13 34.60
N ASN A 55 -13.88 12.87 33.87
CA ASN A 55 -14.22 14.22 33.42
C ASN A 55 -15.57 14.16 32.69
N PRO A 56 -16.52 15.08 32.94
CA PRO A 56 -17.67 15.22 32.07
C PRO A 56 -17.14 15.67 30.72
N SER A 57 -17.19 14.76 29.76
CA SER A 57 -16.94 15.08 28.36
C SER A 57 -17.84 16.25 28.01
N LYS A 58 -17.24 17.35 27.53
CA LYS A 58 -18.00 18.33 26.76
C LYS A 58 -18.76 17.52 25.70
N GLU A 59 -20.08 17.49 25.78
CA GLU A 59 -20.89 16.78 24.80
C GLU A 59 -20.63 17.44 23.45
N GLN A 60 -19.81 16.80 22.63
CA GLN A 60 -19.72 17.17 21.23
C GLN A 60 -21.10 16.85 20.62
N PRO A 61 -21.74 17.81 19.94
CA PRO A 61 -23.07 17.61 19.36
C PRO A 61 -23.13 16.52 18.26
N TYR A 62 -21.99 15.91 17.93
CA TYR A 62 -21.86 14.84 16.95
C TYR A 62 -20.93 13.75 17.49
N PRO A 63 -21.27 12.47 17.31
CA PRO A 63 -20.31 11.40 17.55
C PRO A 63 -19.12 11.60 16.60
N VAL A 64 -17.91 11.65 17.16
CA VAL A 64 -16.68 11.70 16.36
C VAL A 64 -16.66 10.45 15.48
N PRO A 65 -16.55 10.58 14.14
CA PRO A 65 -16.56 9.43 13.26
C PRO A 65 -15.41 8.50 13.60
N THR A 66 -15.70 7.20 13.59
CA THR A 66 -14.71 6.20 13.95
C THR A 66 -13.59 6.18 12.90
N ASN A 67 -12.36 5.84 13.29
CA ASN A 67 -11.25 5.68 12.34
C ASN A 67 -11.59 4.76 11.15
N ALA A 68 -12.42 3.73 11.37
CA ALA A 68 -12.91 2.86 10.33
C ALA A 68 -13.78 3.60 9.28
N GLU A 69 -14.61 4.54 9.72
CA GLU A 69 -15.45 5.36 8.84
C GLU A 69 -14.62 6.36 8.05
N ILE A 70 -13.67 7.04 8.70
CA ILE A 70 -12.75 7.98 8.05
C ILE A 70 -11.90 7.24 6.99
N ASN A 71 -11.40 6.05 7.32
CA ASN A 71 -10.53 5.28 6.43
C ASN A 71 -11.24 4.73 5.19
N LYS A 72 -12.58 4.59 5.20
CA LYS A 72 -13.35 4.21 4.00
C LYS A 72 -13.23 5.24 2.87
N TYR A 73 -13.01 6.51 3.22
CA TYR A 73 -12.90 7.60 2.26
C TYR A 73 -11.44 7.93 1.89
N LYS A 74 -10.46 7.38 2.60
CA LYS A 74 -9.04 7.59 2.28
C LYS A 74 -8.66 6.73 1.09
N LYS A 75 -8.19 7.38 0.03
CA LYS A 75 -7.53 6.71 -1.09
C LYS A 75 -6.32 5.94 -0.58
N ALA A 76 -6.08 4.77 -1.17
CA ALA A 76 -4.84 4.05 -0.94
C ALA A 76 -3.70 4.80 -1.63
N SER A 77 -2.49 4.66 -1.12
CA SER A 77 -1.31 5.26 -1.74
C SER A 77 -0.12 4.34 -1.68
N VAL A 78 0.74 4.43 -2.68
CA VAL A 78 2.02 3.72 -2.78
C VAL A 78 3.13 4.74 -2.99
N VAL A 79 4.29 4.49 -2.40
CA VAL A 79 5.52 5.25 -2.67
C VAL A 79 6.45 4.38 -3.50
N ILE A 80 6.95 4.95 -4.59
CA ILE A 80 7.95 4.35 -5.47
C ILE A 80 9.24 5.15 -5.30
N HIS A 81 10.27 4.44 -4.86
CA HIS A 81 11.58 5.05 -4.69
C HIS A 81 12.24 5.34 -6.03
N THR A 82 12.70 6.57 -6.19
CA THR A 82 13.42 6.98 -7.40
C THR A 82 14.92 6.68 -7.24
N PRO A 83 15.64 6.40 -8.34
CA PRO A 83 17.07 6.18 -8.25
C PRO A 83 17.81 7.46 -7.81
N PRO A 84 18.98 7.34 -7.15
CA PRO A 84 19.76 8.50 -6.72
C PRO A 84 20.06 9.45 -7.90
N GLY A 85 19.84 10.75 -7.69
CA GLY A 85 20.07 11.77 -8.73
C GLY A 85 18.98 11.85 -9.80
N PHE A 86 17.86 11.15 -9.65
CA PHE A 86 16.73 11.24 -10.57
C PHE A 86 16.01 12.60 -10.44
N THR A 87 16.00 13.37 -11.52
CA THR A 87 15.40 14.72 -11.58
C THR A 87 14.40 14.89 -12.73
N ALA A 88 14.13 13.82 -13.49
CA ALA A 88 13.33 13.89 -14.72
C ALA A 88 11.85 14.26 -14.48
N LEU A 89 11.37 14.16 -13.24
CA LEU A 89 10.01 14.53 -12.85
C LEU A 89 9.91 15.92 -12.23
N ASP A 90 11.04 16.57 -11.90
CA ASP A 90 11.06 17.82 -11.13
C ASP A 90 10.41 18.99 -11.90
N SER A 91 10.51 18.97 -13.25
CA SER A 91 9.97 20.01 -14.14
C SER A 91 8.58 19.70 -14.70
N ILE A 92 8.01 18.53 -14.39
CA ILE A 92 6.79 18.03 -15.03
C ILE A 92 5.62 18.18 -14.06
N SER A 93 4.47 18.61 -14.59
CA SER A 93 3.28 18.78 -13.76
C SER A 93 2.73 17.44 -13.24
N ALA A 94 2.12 17.46 -12.05
CA ALA A 94 1.54 16.24 -11.46
C ALA A 94 0.44 15.61 -12.34
N LEU A 95 -0.31 16.45 -13.06
CA LEU A 95 -1.37 16.00 -13.98
C LEU A 95 -0.79 15.26 -15.19
N GLU A 96 0.31 15.77 -15.74
CA GLU A 96 0.98 15.17 -16.89
C GLU A 96 1.62 13.83 -16.52
N ILE A 97 2.28 13.75 -15.36
CA ILE A 97 2.83 12.49 -14.83
C ILE A 97 1.70 11.47 -14.60
N THR A 98 0.59 11.90 -14.00
CA THR A 98 -0.58 11.02 -13.76
C THR A 98 -1.14 10.49 -15.09
N SER A 99 -1.26 11.34 -16.09
CA SER A 99 -1.76 10.95 -17.42
C SER A 99 -0.82 9.95 -18.10
N LYS A 100 0.49 10.17 -18.00
CA LYS A 100 1.50 9.25 -18.53
C LYS A 100 1.44 7.87 -17.87
N ILE A 101 1.30 7.84 -16.54
CA ILE A 101 1.14 6.60 -15.78
C ILE A 101 -0.13 5.86 -16.20
N ASN A 102 -1.26 6.57 -16.31
CA ASN A 102 -2.52 5.96 -16.73
C ASN A 102 -2.45 5.41 -18.17
N ASN A 103 -1.78 6.10 -19.09
CA ASN A 103 -1.53 5.58 -20.43
C ASN A 103 -0.73 4.27 -20.41
N VAL A 104 0.28 4.18 -19.54
CA VAL A 104 1.04 2.94 -19.34
C VAL A 104 0.14 1.84 -18.78
N PHE A 105 -0.69 2.13 -17.78
CA PHE A 105 -1.64 1.14 -17.23
C PHE A 105 -2.62 0.61 -18.27
N ILE A 106 -3.10 1.46 -19.17
CA ILE A 106 -3.92 1.05 -20.31
C ILE A 106 -3.11 0.16 -21.26
N SER A 107 -1.87 0.55 -21.60
CA SER A 107 -1.04 -0.22 -22.54
C SER A 107 -0.74 -1.65 -22.07
N ILE A 108 -0.61 -1.86 -20.75
CA ILE A 108 -0.36 -3.18 -20.15
C ILE A 108 -1.64 -3.90 -19.71
N ASN A 109 -2.82 -3.36 -20.04
CA ASN A 109 -4.13 -3.88 -19.62
C ASN A 109 -4.23 -4.13 -18.11
N ALA A 110 -3.69 -3.22 -17.29
CA ALA A 110 -3.63 -3.38 -15.84
C ALA A 110 -5.04 -3.39 -15.22
N SER A 111 -5.41 -4.50 -14.58
CA SER A 111 -6.68 -4.63 -13.88
C SER A 111 -6.56 -5.49 -12.62
N VAL A 112 -7.42 -5.21 -11.63
CA VAL A 112 -7.56 -5.98 -10.38
C VAL A 112 -9.05 -6.25 -10.16
N LYS A 113 -9.44 -7.52 -10.01
CA LYS A 113 -10.85 -7.93 -9.86
C LYS A 113 -11.77 -7.32 -10.93
N SER A 114 -11.32 -7.35 -12.18
CA SER A 114 -12.03 -6.76 -13.34
C SER A 114 -12.23 -5.25 -13.29
N GLN A 115 -11.57 -4.54 -12.37
CA GLN A 115 -11.50 -3.08 -12.34
C GLN A 115 -10.16 -2.61 -12.91
N ILE A 116 -10.21 -1.71 -13.88
CA ILE A 116 -9.01 -1.09 -14.45
C ILE A 116 -8.30 -0.28 -13.35
N ILE A 117 -6.98 -0.37 -13.32
CA ILE A 117 -6.17 0.41 -12.38
C ILE A 117 -6.02 1.82 -12.93
N GLU A 118 -6.40 2.80 -12.12
CA GLU A 118 -6.24 4.22 -12.45
C GLU A 118 -5.59 4.95 -11.28
N ALA A 119 -4.54 5.72 -11.59
CA ALA A 119 -3.97 6.68 -10.66
C ALA A 119 -4.92 7.87 -10.54
N SER A 120 -5.41 8.10 -9.32
CA SER A 120 -6.23 9.25 -8.96
C SER A 120 -5.46 10.56 -8.89
N GLY A 121 -4.14 10.47 -8.81
CA GLY A 121 -3.24 11.59 -8.65
C GLY A 121 -1.90 11.14 -8.11
N ILE A 122 -0.92 12.03 -8.23
CA ILE A 122 0.45 11.79 -7.79
C ILE A 122 1.00 12.97 -7.01
N THR A 123 2.04 12.72 -6.23
CA THR A 123 2.78 13.74 -5.49
C THR A 123 4.24 13.33 -5.43
N LEU A 124 5.14 14.27 -5.70
CA LEU A 124 6.57 14.08 -5.46
C LEU A 124 6.86 14.40 -4.00
N LEU A 125 7.49 13.47 -3.29
CA LEU A 125 7.94 13.67 -1.92
C LEU A 125 9.21 14.54 -1.90
N PRO A 126 9.56 15.17 -0.77
CA PRO A 126 10.83 15.89 -0.63
C PRO A 126 12.06 15.02 -0.89
N SER A 127 11.96 13.70 -0.71
CA SER A 127 12.98 12.72 -1.09
C SER A 127 13.12 12.52 -2.60
N LYS A 128 12.30 13.20 -3.41
CA LYS A 128 12.10 12.96 -4.85
C LYS A 128 11.44 11.62 -5.18
N ASP A 129 10.93 10.91 -4.19
CA ASP A 129 10.15 9.69 -4.40
C ASP A 129 8.76 10.00 -4.94
N LEU A 130 8.22 9.10 -5.76
CA LEU A 130 6.91 9.25 -6.37
C LEU A 130 5.84 8.60 -5.50
N LYS A 131 4.92 9.40 -4.95
CA LYS A 131 3.73 8.90 -4.26
C LYS A 131 2.53 8.91 -5.19
N ILE A 132 1.90 7.75 -5.37
CA ILE A 132 0.75 7.55 -6.25
C ILE A 132 -0.47 7.23 -5.41
N TYR A 133 -1.59 7.88 -5.69
CA TYR A 133 -2.87 7.63 -5.05
C TYR A 133 -3.77 6.81 -5.96
N VAL A 134 -4.40 5.78 -5.40
CA VAL A 134 -5.32 4.86 -6.09
C VAL A 134 -6.56 4.61 -5.24
N ASN A 135 -7.61 4.08 -5.86
CA ASN A 135 -8.91 3.96 -5.21
C ASN A 135 -8.94 2.87 -4.14
N THR A 136 -8.29 1.72 -4.40
CA THR A 136 -8.34 0.57 -3.50
C THR A 136 -6.95 0.14 -3.03
N ARG A 137 -6.89 -0.51 -1.85
CA ARG A 137 -5.64 -1.09 -1.32
C ARG A 137 -5.10 -2.21 -2.21
N GLU A 138 -5.99 -2.92 -2.91
CA GLU A 138 -5.62 -4.01 -3.81
C GLU A 138 -4.91 -3.48 -5.06
N GLN A 139 -5.40 -2.37 -5.62
CA GLN A 139 -4.70 -1.64 -6.68
C GLN A 139 -3.30 -1.19 -6.20
N ALA A 140 -3.20 -0.64 -4.98
CA ALA A 140 -1.89 -0.23 -4.44
C ALA A 140 -0.94 -1.42 -4.26
N ARG A 141 -1.43 -2.57 -3.81
CA ARG A 141 -0.64 -3.81 -3.69
C ARG A 141 -0.19 -4.31 -5.06
N TRP A 142 -1.07 -4.27 -6.06
CA TRP A 142 -0.72 -4.63 -7.42
C TRP A 142 0.38 -3.72 -7.96
N LEU A 143 0.29 -2.40 -7.74
CA LEU A 143 1.32 -1.44 -8.17
C LEU A 143 2.69 -1.75 -7.59
N LEU A 144 2.76 -2.08 -6.29
CA LEU A 144 4.01 -2.46 -5.64
C LEU A 144 4.59 -3.77 -6.18
N THR A 145 3.74 -4.75 -6.42
CA THR A 145 4.16 -6.08 -6.89
C THR A 145 4.72 -6.00 -8.31
N ASN A 146 4.06 -5.23 -9.17
CA ASN A 146 4.38 -5.10 -10.58
C ASN A 146 5.21 -3.85 -10.92
N LYS A 147 5.77 -3.15 -9.92
CA LYS A 147 6.53 -1.90 -10.12
C LYS A 147 7.61 -2.02 -11.21
N HIS A 148 8.31 -3.14 -11.23
CA HIS A 148 9.37 -3.44 -12.19
C HIS A 148 8.89 -3.53 -13.65
N ILE A 149 7.60 -3.82 -13.89
CA ILE A 149 7.01 -3.93 -15.23
C ILE A 149 6.66 -2.55 -15.75
N TRP A 150 5.98 -1.73 -14.94
CA TRP A 150 5.37 -0.49 -15.44
C TRP A 150 6.25 0.75 -15.25
N THR A 151 7.14 0.80 -14.24
CA THR A 151 7.93 2.01 -13.96
C THR A 151 8.89 2.39 -15.08
N GLU A 152 9.54 1.39 -15.69
CA GLU A 152 10.45 1.57 -16.83
C GLU A 152 9.71 2.09 -18.08
N LEU A 153 8.44 1.72 -18.25
CA LEU A 153 7.58 2.20 -19.34
C LEU A 153 7.13 3.67 -19.14
N VAL A 154 6.98 4.12 -17.88
CA VAL A 154 6.66 5.52 -17.59
C VAL A 154 7.89 6.40 -17.89
N TYR A 155 9.06 6.00 -17.39
CA TYR A 155 10.34 6.62 -17.74
C TYR A 155 11.45 5.56 -17.76
N SER A 156 12.24 5.53 -18.83
CA SER A 156 13.35 4.59 -18.99
C SER A 156 14.38 4.68 -17.86
N LYS A 157 14.57 5.88 -17.28
CA LYS A 157 15.47 6.11 -16.14
C LYS A 157 14.85 5.77 -14.78
N LEU A 158 13.53 5.54 -14.71
CA LEU A 158 12.82 5.15 -13.49
C LEU A 158 12.72 3.62 -13.44
N LYS A 159 13.86 2.93 -13.46
CA LYS A 159 13.88 1.48 -13.39
C LYS A 159 13.75 1.03 -11.95
N THR A 160 12.78 0.17 -11.66
CA THR A 160 12.64 -0.44 -10.34
C THR A 160 12.80 -1.95 -10.44
N PHE A 161 13.30 -2.55 -9.37
CA PHE A 161 13.47 -4.00 -9.28
C PHE A 161 12.23 -4.67 -8.70
N PRO A 162 11.97 -5.95 -9.04
CA PRO A 162 10.97 -6.74 -8.32
C PRO A 162 11.22 -6.69 -6.81
N SER A 163 10.15 -6.85 -6.02
CA SER A 163 10.32 -6.99 -4.57
C SER A 163 11.08 -8.27 -4.27
N GLN A 164 12.20 -8.14 -3.56
CA GLN A 164 13.03 -9.27 -3.13
C GLN A 164 12.86 -9.49 -1.62
N PHE A 165 12.85 -10.75 -1.22
CA PHE A 165 12.75 -11.16 0.17
C PHE A 165 13.97 -11.99 0.54
N GLY A 166 14.80 -11.45 1.45
CA GLY A 166 15.93 -12.18 2.00
C GLY A 166 15.49 -13.14 3.09
N VAL A 167 15.88 -14.41 2.99
CA VAL A 167 15.80 -15.37 4.09
C VAL A 167 17.22 -15.65 4.57
N ILE A 168 17.43 -15.90 5.86
CA ILE A 168 18.74 -16.30 6.38
C ILE A 168 18.74 -17.81 6.57
N LEU A 169 19.61 -18.51 5.83
CA LEU A 169 19.87 -19.93 6.02
C LEU A 169 21.08 -20.10 6.91
N HIS A 170 20.95 -20.98 7.90
CA HIS A 170 22.05 -21.36 8.77
C HIS A 170 22.71 -22.65 8.28
N THR A 171 23.92 -22.90 8.77
CA THR A 171 24.62 -24.18 8.60
C THR A 171 24.85 -24.66 7.16
N ILE A 172 24.97 -23.74 6.20
CA ILE A 172 25.27 -24.10 4.80
C ILE A 172 26.75 -24.48 4.68
N PRO A 173 27.10 -25.65 4.13
CA PRO A 173 28.49 -26.05 3.92
C PRO A 173 29.24 -25.05 3.05
N THR A 174 30.49 -24.71 3.38
CA THR A 174 31.29 -23.76 2.57
C THR A 174 31.67 -24.26 1.18
N LYS A 175 31.45 -25.54 0.89
CA LYS A 175 31.52 -26.12 -0.46
C LYS A 175 30.41 -25.62 -1.38
N PHE A 176 29.30 -25.15 -0.81
CA PHE A 176 28.20 -24.57 -1.57
C PHE A 176 28.65 -23.26 -2.21
N SER A 177 28.74 -23.22 -3.53
CA SER A 177 28.94 -21.98 -4.28
C SER A 177 27.60 -21.30 -4.57
N PRO A 178 27.33 -20.10 -4.00
CA PRO A 178 26.07 -19.37 -4.24
C PRO A 178 26.00 -18.68 -5.59
N GLU A 179 27.14 -18.55 -6.29
CA GLU A 179 27.21 -18.03 -7.66
C GLU A 179 26.87 -19.11 -8.69
N ASN A 180 26.89 -20.39 -8.30
CA ASN A 180 26.59 -21.50 -9.19
C ASN A 180 25.06 -21.72 -9.30
N PRO A 181 24.45 -21.55 -10.48
CA PRO A 181 23.01 -21.75 -10.66
C PRO A 181 22.57 -23.19 -10.37
N ALA A 182 23.43 -24.20 -10.59
CA ALA A 182 23.10 -25.59 -10.29
C ALA A 182 22.90 -25.83 -8.78
N HIS A 183 23.71 -25.17 -7.94
CA HIS A 183 23.59 -25.27 -6.50
C HIS A 183 22.34 -24.56 -5.97
N LEU A 184 21.97 -23.42 -6.56
CA LEU A 184 20.71 -22.73 -6.23
C LEU A 184 19.49 -23.57 -6.64
N GLN A 185 19.56 -24.26 -7.77
CA GLN A 185 18.52 -25.19 -8.20
C GLN A 185 18.37 -26.37 -7.24
N GLU A 186 19.48 -26.95 -6.79
CA GLU A 186 19.46 -28.04 -5.82
C GLU A 186 18.90 -27.58 -4.47
N LEU A 187 19.34 -26.41 -3.99
CA LEU A 187 18.80 -25.77 -2.80
C LEU A 187 17.28 -25.57 -2.90
N GLY A 188 16.78 -25.09 -4.05
CA GLY A 188 15.34 -24.95 -4.31
C GLY A 188 14.62 -26.29 -4.23
N LYS A 189 15.11 -27.30 -4.96
CA LYS A 189 14.50 -28.65 -4.99
C LYS A 189 14.43 -29.29 -3.61
N GLN A 190 15.51 -29.26 -2.84
CA GLN A 190 15.56 -29.84 -1.49
C GLN A 190 14.58 -29.18 -0.52
N ASN A 191 14.29 -27.89 -0.76
CA ASN A 191 13.37 -27.11 0.05
C ASN A 191 11.94 -27.10 -0.49
N GLN A 192 11.64 -27.86 -1.55
CA GLN A 192 10.35 -27.86 -2.25
C GLN A 192 9.94 -26.46 -2.75
N ILE A 193 10.94 -25.66 -3.10
CA ILE A 193 10.79 -24.33 -3.65
C ILE A 193 11.07 -24.41 -5.13
N ASP A 194 10.20 -23.84 -5.95
CA ASP A 194 10.48 -23.67 -7.37
C ASP A 194 11.79 -22.88 -7.53
N PRO A 195 12.85 -23.45 -8.14
CA PRO A 195 14.11 -22.76 -8.34
C PRO A 195 13.98 -21.41 -9.07
N SER A 196 12.92 -21.23 -9.88
CA SER A 196 12.64 -19.96 -10.56
C SER A 196 12.39 -18.79 -9.60
N LEU A 197 12.04 -19.08 -8.35
CA LEU A 197 11.77 -18.09 -7.31
C LEU A 197 13.04 -17.63 -6.58
N ILE A 198 14.17 -18.32 -6.76
CA ILE A 198 15.47 -17.97 -6.17
C ILE A 198 16.25 -17.15 -7.21
N GLN A 199 16.35 -15.84 -6.99
CA GLN A 199 17.01 -14.94 -7.94
C GLN A 199 18.54 -14.97 -7.80
N SER A 200 19.02 -15.01 -6.55
CA SER A 200 20.45 -15.04 -6.23
C SER A 200 20.63 -15.51 -4.78
N ALA A 201 21.86 -15.83 -4.40
CA ALA A 201 22.21 -15.97 -2.99
C ALA A 201 23.59 -15.34 -2.73
N GLN A 202 23.82 -14.94 -1.48
CA GLN A 202 25.09 -14.39 -1.05
C GLN A 202 25.45 -14.88 0.35
N TRP A 203 26.75 -15.06 0.60
CA TRP A 203 27.24 -15.34 1.95
C TRP A 203 27.02 -14.13 2.85
N LEU A 204 26.52 -14.38 4.05
CA LEU A 204 26.44 -13.38 5.10
C LEU A 204 27.78 -13.39 5.87
N GLY A 205 28.61 -12.39 5.57
CA GLY A 205 29.96 -12.26 6.11
C GLY A 205 31.00 -13.13 5.38
N HIS A 206 32.24 -13.09 5.86
CA HIS A 206 33.37 -13.73 5.20
C HIS A 206 33.61 -15.16 5.69
N THR A 207 32.62 -16.03 5.53
CA THR A 207 32.65 -17.41 6.06
C THR A 207 33.75 -18.26 5.42
N VAL A 208 33.94 -18.10 4.10
CA VAL A 208 34.93 -18.83 3.30
C VAL A 208 36.36 -18.43 3.66
N SER A 209 36.64 -17.12 3.79
CA SER A 209 37.99 -16.65 4.13
C SER A 209 38.37 -16.92 5.59
N ASN A 210 37.39 -17.10 6.47
CA ASN A 210 37.61 -17.35 7.90
C ASN A 210 37.81 -18.85 8.22
N GLY A 211 37.91 -19.72 7.21
CA GLY A 211 38.17 -21.16 7.39
C GLY A 211 37.04 -21.91 8.10
N LYS A 212 35.82 -21.36 8.13
CA LYS A 212 34.67 -22.03 8.77
C LYS A 212 34.17 -23.18 7.90
N LYS A 213 33.75 -24.28 8.52
CA LYS A 213 33.15 -25.43 7.81
C LYS A 213 31.75 -25.10 7.26
N ASN A 214 31.00 -24.30 8.01
CA ASN A 214 29.65 -23.89 7.68
C ASN A 214 29.52 -22.37 7.75
N GLY A 215 28.62 -21.81 6.94
CA GLY A 215 28.33 -20.38 6.88
C GLY A 215 26.84 -20.05 6.94
N LEU A 216 26.55 -18.75 6.92
CA LEU A 216 25.21 -18.20 6.82
C LEU A 216 24.98 -17.73 5.37
N LEU A 217 23.89 -18.15 4.75
CA LEU A 217 23.55 -17.78 3.38
C LEU A 217 22.28 -16.94 3.35
N VAL A 218 22.24 -15.92 2.49
CA VAL A 218 21.05 -15.10 2.25
C VAL A 218 20.59 -15.27 0.81
N PRO A 219 19.67 -16.21 0.53
CA PRO A 219 18.95 -16.24 -0.74
C PRO A 219 18.02 -15.03 -0.88
N GLN A 220 17.97 -14.46 -2.08
CA GLN A 220 17.00 -13.44 -2.50
C GLN A 220 15.85 -14.11 -3.25
N LEU A 221 14.66 -14.08 -2.65
CA LEU A 221 13.45 -14.71 -3.19
C LEU A 221 12.53 -13.69 -3.81
N LEU A 222 11.83 -14.07 -4.88
CA LEU A 222 10.86 -13.23 -5.58
C LEU A 222 9.45 -13.28 -4.97
N SER A 223 9.17 -14.28 -4.13
CA SER A 223 7.87 -14.46 -3.49
C SER A 223 7.97 -14.45 -1.96
N LYS A 224 7.06 -13.71 -1.33
CA LYS A 224 6.95 -13.66 0.14
C LYS A 224 6.39 -14.96 0.70
N ASP A 225 5.54 -15.66 -0.03
CA ASP A 225 4.84 -16.84 0.52
C ASP A 225 5.80 -18.00 0.81
N VAL A 226 6.96 -18.00 0.14
CA VAL A 226 8.05 -18.95 0.33
C VAL A 226 8.89 -18.65 1.58
N THR A 227 8.85 -17.40 2.08
CA THR A 227 9.64 -16.97 3.25
C THR A 227 9.15 -17.56 4.57
N HIS A 228 7.93 -18.09 4.60
CA HIS A 228 7.32 -18.72 5.78
C HIS A 228 7.69 -20.21 5.95
N CYS A 229 8.49 -20.80 5.07
CA CYS A 229 9.00 -22.15 5.26
C CYS A 229 9.98 -22.15 6.44
N GLN A 230 9.50 -22.53 7.61
CA GLN A 230 10.18 -22.37 8.90
C GLN A 230 11.31 -23.39 9.12
N GLN A 231 11.56 -24.28 8.15
CA GLN A 231 12.68 -25.23 8.14
C GLN A 231 13.18 -25.35 6.71
N TRP A 232 14.22 -24.59 6.39
CA TRP A 232 14.98 -24.85 5.17
C TRP A 232 15.91 -26.03 5.42
N ALA A 233 15.78 -27.09 4.63
CA ALA A 233 16.73 -28.17 4.58
C ALA A 233 18.08 -27.64 4.03
N THR A 234 19.15 -27.95 4.75
CA THR A 234 20.52 -27.65 4.32
C THR A 234 20.94 -28.66 3.25
N PRO A 235 21.52 -28.21 2.13
CA PRO A 235 22.16 -29.11 1.18
C PRO A 235 23.35 -29.80 1.87
N GLU A 236 23.37 -31.13 1.79
CA GLU A 236 24.52 -31.97 2.18
C GLU A 236 25.67 -31.88 1.16
#